data_AF-X1GUT2-F1
#
_entry.id   AF-X1GUT2-F1
#
_cell.length_a   1.000
_cell.length_b   1.000
_cell.length_c   1.000
_cell.angle_alpha   90.00
_cell.angle_beta   90.00
_cell.angle_gamma   90.00
#
_symmetry.space_group_name_H-M   'P 1'
#
loop_
_entity.id
_entity.type
_entity.pdbx_description
1 polymer ?
#
loop_
_entity_poly.entity_id
_entity_poly.type
_entity_poly.pdbx_seq_one_letter_code
_entity_poly.pdbx_strand_id
1 'polypeptide(L)'
;MHKLILLLALFGYIAVGFANAQTHFETDNINTSSGDLKITFIGHASLIFTFNGKVIHVDPDGGLADYSTLPKADIILITHEHGDHFDLSAIKILRTNQTKLVLTETCARKISGGIVMKNGDVQIIQGIKFEATPAYNIIHQRD
;
A
#
# COMPACT_ATOMS: atom_id res chain seq x y z
N MET A 1 48.82 19.90 -24.46
CA MET A 1 48.13 20.11 -23.16
C MET A 1 46.78 20.82 -23.24
N HIS A 2 46.41 21.48 -24.35
CA HIS A 2 45.09 22.15 -24.45
C HIS A 2 43.96 21.28 -25.04
N LYS A 3 44.30 20.19 -25.76
CA LYS A 3 43.31 19.24 -26.31
C LYS A 3 42.78 18.21 -25.29
N LEU A 4 43.41 18.08 -24.12
CA LEU A 4 42.99 17.14 -23.07
C LEU A 4 41.94 17.76 -22.13
N ILE A 5 41.89 19.09 -22.06
CA ILE A 5 40.92 19.83 -21.22
C ILE A 5 39.52 19.89 -21.89
N LEU A 6 39.45 19.80 -23.22
CA LEU A 6 38.17 19.77 -23.94
C LEU A 6 37.41 18.44 -23.82
N LEU A 7 38.07 17.32 -23.53
CA LEU A 7 37.38 16.03 -23.34
C LEU A 7 36.71 15.90 -21.97
N LEU A 8 37.24 16.57 -20.95
CA LEU A 8 36.68 16.59 -19.60
C LEU A 8 35.50 17.57 -19.46
N ALA A 9 35.42 18.57 -20.34
CA ALA A 9 34.27 19.48 -20.41
C ALA A 9 33.02 18.84 -21.04
N LEU A 10 33.18 17.74 -21.81
CA LEU A 10 32.08 17.09 -22.52
C LEU A 10 31.42 15.96 -21.73
N PHE A 11 32.11 15.33 -20.77
CA PHE A 11 31.51 14.29 -19.92
C PHE A 11 30.83 14.84 -18.65
N GLY A 12 31.12 16.08 -18.26
CA GLY A 12 30.44 16.75 -17.14
C GLY A 12 28.97 17.14 -17.41
N TYR A 13 28.51 17.01 -18.66
CA TYR A 13 27.15 17.40 -19.07
C TYR A 13 26.12 16.25 -19.11
N ILE A 14 26.53 14.99 -18.88
CA ILE A 14 25.60 13.82 -18.91
C ILE A 14 25.03 13.51 -17.51
N ALA A 15 25.43 14.23 -16.46
CA ALA A 15 24.89 14.04 -15.12
C ALA A 15 23.64 14.89 -14.82
N VAL A 16 23.00 15.46 -15.84
CA VAL A 16 21.80 16.28 -15.66
C VAL A 16 20.55 15.42 -15.74
N GLY A 17 20.07 14.98 -14.58
CA GLY A 17 18.64 14.84 -14.33
C GLY A 17 18.02 13.46 -14.57
N PHE A 18 18.40 12.46 -13.77
CA PHE A 18 17.39 11.49 -13.32
C PHE A 18 16.62 12.14 -12.17
N ALA A 19 15.78 13.13 -12.49
CA ALA A 19 14.70 13.48 -11.57
C ALA A 19 13.78 12.26 -11.54
N ASN A 20 13.89 11.45 -10.49
CA ASN A 20 12.86 10.47 -10.17
C ASN A 20 11.56 11.28 -10.07
N ALA A 21 10.69 11.15 -11.06
CA ALA A 21 9.33 11.61 -10.97
C ALA A 21 8.68 10.74 -9.90
N GLN A 22 8.82 11.14 -8.64
CA GLN A 22 8.15 10.50 -7.54
C GLN A 22 6.66 10.73 -7.79
N THR A 23 5.94 9.66 -8.08
CA THR A 23 4.51 9.71 -8.33
C THR A 23 3.86 10.37 -7.13
N HIS A 24 3.35 11.59 -7.33
CA HIS A 24 2.65 12.29 -6.27
C HIS A 24 1.21 11.79 -6.28
N PHE A 25 0.91 10.88 -5.36
CA PHE A 25 -0.46 10.41 -5.16
C PHE A 25 -1.30 11.52 -4.53
N GLU A 26 -2.56 11.61 -4.96
CA GLU A 26 -3.52 12.51 -4.33
C GLU A 26 -3.77 12.11 -2.88
N THR A 27 -4.06 13.09 -2.03
CA THR A 27 -4.30 12.84 -0.61
C THR A 27 -5.42 13.68 -0.05
N ASP A 28 -6.23 13.07 0.80
CA ASP A 28 -7.21 13.77 1.65
C ASP A 28 -6.80 13.69 3.12
N ASN A 29 -7.15 14.70 3.90
CA ASN A 29 -6.99 14.71 5.35
C ASN A 29 -8.33 14.95 6.02
N ILE A 30 -8.68 14.08 6.96
CA ILE A 30 -9.93 14.11 7.71
C ILE A 30 -9.58 14.24 9.20
N ASN A 31 -9.99 15.36 9.80
CA ASN A 31 -9.84 15.55 11.25
C ASN A 31 -10.86 14.69 11.98
N THR A 32 -10.41 13.84 12.91
CA THR A 32 -11.28 12.99 13.73
C THR A 32 -11.11 13.33 15.21
N SER A 33 -12.02 12.86 16.06
CA SER A 33 -11.89 12.98 17.52
C SER A 33 -10.68 12.24 18.10
N SER A 34 -10.05 11.35 17.32
CA SER A 34 -8.98 10.46 17.76
C SER A 34 -7.67 10.71 17.03
N GLY A 35 -7.52 11.86 16.35
CA GLY A 35 -6.35 12.22 15.54
C GLY A 35 -6.71 12.41 14.06
N ASP A 36 -5.79 12.97 13.28
CA ASP A 36 -6.01 13.20 11.86
C ASP A 36 -5.81 11.90 11.08
N LEU A 37 -6.76 11.59 10.18
CA LEU A 37 -6.66 10.53 9.20
C LEU A 37 -6.21 11.12 7.88
N LYS A 38 -5.01 10.76 7.43
CA LYS A 38 -4.57 11.01 6.06
C LYS A 38 -4.87 9.79 5.19
N ILE A 39 -5.53 10.02 4.06
CA ILE A 39 -5.81 9.03 3.02
C ILE A 39 -4.95 9.37 1.81
N THR A 40 -4.22 8.39 1.28
CA THR A 40 -3.46 8.52 0.02
C THR A 40 -4.06 7.57 -1.00
N PHE A 41 -4.44 8.11 -2.17
CA PHE A 41 -5.11 7.37 -3.22
C PHE A 41 -4.10 6.80 -4.21
N ILE A 42 -3.88 5.49 -4.18
CA ILE A 42 -2.96 4.82 -5.11
C ILE A 42 -3.66 4.53 -6.44
N GLY A 43 -4.90 4.05 -6.37
CA GLY A 43 -5.74 3.76 -7.53
C GLY A 43 -6.66 2.57 -7.27
N HIS A 44 -7.74 2.42 -8.03
CA HIS A 44 -8.75 1.37 -7.82
C HIS A 44 -9.21 1.32 -6.35
N ALA A 45 -8.94 0.22 -5.64
CA ALA A 45 -9.20 0.05 -4.22
C ALA A 45 -7.94 0.19 -3.34
N SER A 46 -6.76 0.36 -3.95
CA SER A 46 -5.51 0.51 -3.22
C SER A 46 -5.42 1.87 -2.54
N LEU A 47 -5.33 1.85 -1.20
CA LEU A 47 -5.23 3.05 -0.37
C LEU A 47 -4.09 2.91 0.65
N ILE A 48 -3.53 4.06 1.06
CA ILE A 48 -2.70 4.14 2.27
C ILE A 48 -3.39 5.06 3.26
N PHE A 49 -3.68 4.53 4.45
CA PHE A 49 -4.07 5.35 5.59
C PHE A 49 -2.86 5.63 6.48
N THR A 50 -2.71 6.89 6.88
CA THR A 50 -1.84 7.27 7.98
C THR A 50 -2.71 7.81 9.10
N PHE A 51 -2.75 7.09 10.22
CA PHE A 51 -3.62 7.40 11.35
C PHE A 51 -2.96 6.99 12.66
N ASN A 52 -2.92 7.89 13.64
CA ASN A 52 -2.31 7.63 14.96
C ASN A 52 -0.89 7.06 14.90
N GLY A 53 -0.08 7.59 13.98
CA GLY A 53 1.30 7.15 13.75
C GLY A 53 1.42 5.77 13.09
N LYS A 54 0.32 5.23 12.55
CA LYS A 54 0.28 3.93 11.86
C LYS A 54 0.13 4.11 10.36
N VAL A 55 0.87 3.30 9.61
CA VAL A 55 0.72 3.15 8.16
C VAL A 55 -0.07 1.88 7.87
N ILE A 56 -1.25 2.04 7.26
CA ILE A 56 -2.15 0.95 6.88
C ILE A 56 -2.26 0.92 5.37
N HIS A 57 -1.82 -0.17 4.75
CA HIS A 57 -2.04 -0.41 3.32
C HIS A 57 -3.31 -1.23 3.15
N VAL A 58 -4.22 -0.76 2.30
CA VAL A 58 -5.46 -1.45 1.94
C VAL A 58 -5.32 -1.95 0.51
N ASP A 59 -5.55 -3.24 0.30
CA ASP A 59 -5.59 -3.89 -1.02
C ASP A 59 -4.43 -3.46 -1.95
N PRO A 60 -3.15 -3.63 -1.54
CA PRO A 60 -2.04 -3.14 -2.34
C PRO A 60 -1.91 -3.93 -3.65
N ASP A 61 -1.96 -3.21 -4.78
CA ASP A 61 -1.76 -3.74 -6.13
C ASP A 61 -0.47 -3.18 -6.76
N GLY A 62 0.54 -4.03 -6.95
CA GLY A 62 1.84 -3.65 -7.52
C GLY A 62 1.78 -3.14 -8.97
N GLY A 63 0.67 -3.31 -9.68
CA GLY A 63 0.42 -2.70 -10.98
C GLY A 63 0.17 -1.19 -10.91
N LEU A 64 -0.18 -0.66 -9.74
CA LEU A 64 -0.55 0.75 -9.55
C LEU A 64 0.57 1.61 -8.92
N ALA A 65 1.52 0.98 -8.22
CA ALA A 65 2.61 1.69 -7.58
C ALA A 65 3.85 0.80 -7.35
N ASP A 66 5.03 1.44 -7.30
CA ASP A 66 6.23 0.79 -6.76
C ASP A 66 6.22 0.84 -5.23
N TYR A 67 5.66 -0.20 -4.62
CA TYR A 67 5.59 -0.36 -3.16
C TYR A 67 6.95 -0.50 -2.47
N SER A 68 8.05 -0.68 -3.20
CA SER A 68 9.39 -0.65 -2.59
C SER A 68 9.80 0.75 -2.14
N THR A 69 9.19 1.78 -2.74
CA THR A 69 9.43 3.20 -2.44
C THR A 69 8.46 3.79 -1.41
N LEU A 70 7.42 3.03 -1.06
CA LEU A 70 6.38 3.46 -0.12
C LEU A 70 6.71 3.06 1.33
N PRO A 71 6.13 3.75 2.34
CA PRO A 71 6.37 3.42 3.74
C PRO A 71 5.98 1.98 4.07
N LYS A 72 6.80 1.30 4.88
CA LYS A 72 6.48 -0.06 5.35
C LYS A 72 5.21 -0.07 6.18
N ALA A 73 4.48 -1.17 6.10
CA ALA A 73 3.17 -1.28 6.72
C ALA A 73 3.27 -1.65 8.20
N ASP A 74 2.57 -0.90 9.06
CA ASP A 74 2.19 -1.39 10.38
C ASP A 74 1.09 -2.46 10.24
N ILE A 75 0.12 -2.20 9.37
CA ILE A 75 -1.02 -3.07 9.08
C ILE A 75 -1.20 -3.17 7.56
N ILE A 76 -1.49 -4.38 7.07
CA ILE A 76 -1.96 -4.60 5.70
C ILE A 76 -3.36 -5.19 5.81
N LEU A 77 -4.34 -4.57 5.17
CA LEU A 77 -5.72 -5.03 5.12
C LEU A 77 -6.05 -5.53 3.71
N ILE A 78 -6.47 -6.79 3.59
CA ILE A 78 -6.90 -7.37 2.32
C ILE A 78 -8.38 -7.75 2.37
N THR A 79 -9.18 -7.17 1.46
CA THR A 79 -10.63 -7.33 1.42
C THR A 79 -11.05 -8.66 0.82
N HIS A 80 -10.46 -9.09 -0.30
CA HIS A 80 -10.76 -10.36 -0.97
C HIS A 80 -9.63 -10.80 -1.91
N GLU A 81 -9.78 -11.97 -2.52
CA GLU A 81 -8.67 -12.71 -3.14
C GLU A 81 -8.38 -12.42 -4.62
N HIS A 82 -9.13 -11.53 -5.24
CA HIS A 82 -8.93 -11.15 -6.65
C HIS A 82 -7.62 -10.37 -6.82
N GLY A 83 -7.05 -10.42 -8.02
CA GLY A 83 -5.68 -9.94 -8.26
C GLY A 83 -5.50 -8.43 -8.10
N ASP A 84 -6.57 -7.67 -8.36
CA ASP A 84 -6.68 -6.23 -8.18
C ASP A 84 -6.86 -5.80 -6.70
N HIS A 85 -6.89 -6.77 -5.77
CA HIS A 85 -6.96 -6.54 -4.32
C HIS A 85 -5.94 -7.36 -3.51
N PHE A 86 -5.50 -8.51 -4.04
CA PHE A 86 -4.51 -9.40 -3.44
C PHE A 86 -3.30 -9.55 -4.37
N ASP A 87 -2.27 -8.75 -4.13
CA ASP A 87 -0.94 -8.94 -4.73
C ASP A 87 0.06 -9.47 -3.69
N LEU A 88 0.43 -10.75 -3.83
CA LEU A 88 1.39 -11.41 -2.94
C LEU A 88 2.77 -10.74 -2.96
N SER A 89 3.19 -10.18 -4.09
CA SER A 89 4.48 -9.51 -4.23
C SER A 89 4.48 -8.18 -3.45
N ALA A 90 3.47 -7.34 -3.67
CA ALA A 90 3.30 -6.08 -2.95
C ALA A 90 3.19 -6.31 -1.43
N ILE A 91 2.39 -7.31 -1.01
CA ILE A 91 2.27 -7.69 0.40
C ILE A 91 3.65 -8.06 0.99
N LYS A 92 4.45 -8.87 0.29
CA LYS A 92 5.79 -9.26 0.77
C LYS A 92 6.76 -8.08 0.84
N ILE A 93 6.69 -7.14 -0.10
CA ILE A 93 7.52 -5.94 -0.09
C ILE A 93 7.18 -5.05 1.11
N LEU A 94 5.89 -4.90 1.42
CA LEU A 94 5.41 -4.05 2.51
C LEU A 94 5.60 -4.65 3.90
N ARG A 95 5.51 -5.98 4.00
CA ARG A 95 5.49 -6.71 5.26
C ARG A 95 6.86 -6.73 5.94
N THR A 96 6.84 -6.49 7.24
CA THR A 96 7.94 -6.68 8.19
C THR A 96 7.54 -7.72 9.25
N ASN A 97 8.47 -8.05 10.15
CA ASN A 97 8.17 -8.91 11.30
C ASN A 97 7.13 -8.32 12.27
N GLN A 98 6.92 -6.99 12.22
CA GLN A 98 6.00 -6.28 13.11
C GLN A 98 4.62 -6.06 12.46
N THR A 99 4.54 -6.18 11.14
CA THR A 99 3.33 -5.94 10.36
C THR A 99 2.22 -6.92 10.74
N LYS A 100 1.01 -6.39 10.96
CA LYS A 100 -0.20 -7.20 11.11
C LYS A 100 -0.91 -7.30 9.77
N LEU A 101 -0.97 -8.52 9.22
CA LEU A 101 -1.72 -8.81 8.01
C LEU A 101 -3.15 -9.21 8.42
N VAL A 102 -4.14 -8.44 8.03
CA VAL A 102 -5.57 -8.64 8.31
C VAL A 102 -6.26 -8.98 7.01
N LEU A 103 -6.98 -10.10 6.96
CA LEU A 103 -7.49 -10.64 5.70
C LEU A 103 -8.63 -11.63 5.93
N THR A 104 -9.32 -11.96 4.84
CA THR A 104 -10.35 -13.00 4.84
C THR A 104 -9.75 -14.41 4.88
N GLU A 105 -10.59 -15.38 5.21
CA GLU A 105 -10.22 -16.80 5.21
C GLU A 105 -9.74 -17.27 3.83
N THR A 106 -10.31 -16.74 2.75
CA THR A 106 -9.89 -17.11 1.38
C THR A 106 -8.49 -16.60 1.06
N CYS A 107 -8.17 -15.36 1.43
CA CYS A 107 -6.82 -14.82 1.25
C CYS A 107 -5.79 -15.55 2.10
N ALA A 108 -6.15 -15.97 3.32
CA ALA A 108 -5.25 -16.70 4.22
C ALA A 108 -4.83 -18.08 3.70
N ARG A 109 -5.55 -18.66 2.75
CA ARG A 109 -5.11 -19.89 2.05
C ARG A 109 -3.91 -19.64 1.12
N LYS A 110 -3.66 -18.38 0.72
CA LYS A 110 -2.56 -17.99 -0.19
C LYS A 110 -1.31 -17.48 0.54
N ILE A 111 -1.43 -17.09 1.81
CA ILE A 111 -0.33 -16.53 2.61
C ILE A 111 -0.49 -16.82 4.11
N SER A 112 0.61 -17.18 4.77
CA SER A 112 0.62 -17.50 6.20
C SER A 112 0.82 -16.27 7.11
N GLY A 113 0.50 -16.44 8.40
CA GLY A 113 0.74 -15.45 9.45
C GLY A 113 -0.21 -14.26 9.41
N GLY A 114 -1.44 -14.50 8.94
CA GLY A 114 -2.53 -13.53 8.90
C GLY A 114 -3.44 -13.61 10.12
N ILE A 115 -4.05 -12.48 10.47
CA ILE A 115 -5.23 -12.39 11.33
C ILE A 115 -6.44 -12.55 10.42
N VAL A 116 -7.09 -13.71 10.50
CA VAL A 116 -8.30 -13.99 9.73
C VAL A 116 -9.49 -13.32 10.40
N MET A 117 -10.23 -12.50 9.65
CA MET A 117 -11.50 -11.93 10.08
C MET A 117 -12.65 -12.45 9.21
N LYS A 118 -13.76 -12.79 9.87
CA LYS A 118 -15.03 -13.20 9.27
C LYS A 118 -16.08 -12.09 9.41
N ASN A 119 -17.13 -12.14 8.62
CA ASN A 119 -18.24 -11.18 8.72
C ASN A 119 -18.79 -11.12 10.16
N GLY A 120 -18.87 -9.91 10.70
CA GLY A 120 -19.29 -9.64 12.08
C GLY A 120 -18.15 -9.62 13.11
N ASP A 121 -16.93 -10.03 12.74
CA ASP A 121 -15.80 -9.97 13.66
C ASP A 121 -15.41 -8.52 13.95
N VAL A 122 -15.12 -8.27 15.22
CA VAL A 122 -14.56 -7.00 15.71
C VAL A 122 -13.24 -7.29 16.40
N GLN A 123 -12.17 -6.59 16.01
CA GLN A 123 -10.85 -6.70 16.64
C GLN A 123 -10.21 -5.34 16.86
N ILE A 124 -9.40 -5.23 17.92
CA ILE A 124 -8.53 -4.07 18.13
C ILE A 124 -7.11 -4.49 17.75
N ILE A 125 -6.58 -3.87 16.70
CA ILE A 125 -5.27 -4.19 16.13
C ILE A 125 -4.41 -2.93 16.19
N GLN A 126 -3.32 -3.00 16.97
CA GLN A 126 -2.44 -1.86 17.24
C GLN A 126 -3.19 -0.59 17.70
N GLY A 127 -4.23 -0.75 18.51
CA GLY A 127 -5.03 0.36 19.05
C GLY A 127 -6.14 0.88 18.12
N ILE A 128 -6.32 0.28 16.94
CA ILE A 128 -7.36 0.65 15.97
C ILE A 128 -8.42 -0.44 15.93
N LYS A 129 -9.71 -0.07 16.01
CA LYS A 129 -10.83 -0.99 15.91
C LYS A 129 -11.12 -1.32 14.43
N PHE A 130 -11.11 -2.60 14.10
CA PHE A 130 -11.53 -3.15 12.81
C PHE A 130 -12.82 -3.92 13.00
N GLU A 131 -13.76 -3.73 12.08
CA GLU A 131 -15.03 -4.46 12.03
C GLU A 131 -15.21 -4.98 10.60
N ALA A 132 -15.26 -6.31 10.47
CA ALA A 132 -15.43 -6.94 9.17
C ALA A 132 -16.92 -7.04 8.84
N THR A 133 -17.31 -6.51 7.68
CA THR A 133 -18.71 -6.50 7.22
C THR A 133 -18.88 -7.30 5.94
N PRO A 134 -20.08 -7.87 5.67
CA PRO A 134 -20.34 -8.58 4.42
C PRO A 134 -20.19 -7.67 3.19
N ALA A 135 -19.46 -8.14 2.18
CA ALA A 135 -19.38 -7.52 0.86
C ALA A 135 -19.63 -8.58 -0.21
N TYR A 136 -20.70 -8.43 -0.99
CA TYR A 136 -21.10 -9.38 -2.03
C TYR A 136 -22.01 -8.72 -3.06
N ASN A 137 -22.06 -9.31 -4.26
CA ASN A 137 -23.01 -8.93 -5.29
C ASN A 137 -24.37 -9.56 -5.02
N ILE A 138 -25.44 -8.76 -5.06
CA ILE A 138 -26.83 -9.27 -5.01
C ILE A 138 -27.19 -9.98 -6.31
N ILE A 139 -26.67 -9.50 -7.43
CA ILE A 139 -26.80 -10.10 -8.75
C ILE A 139 -25.40 -10.33 -9.29
N HIS A 140 -25.07 -11.58 -9.59
CA HIS A 140 -23.82 -11.91 -10.27
C HIS A 140 -23.92 -11.52 -11.74
N GLN A 141 -23.50 -10.29 -12.05
CA GLN A 141 -23.18 -9.91 -13.41
C GLN A 141 -21.71 -10.24 -13.66
N ARG A 142 -21.44 -10.91 -14.78
CA ARG A 142 -20.09 -11.03 -15.34
C ARG A 142 -20.04 -10.01 -16.46
N ASP A 143 -19.11 -9.06 -16.37
CA ASP A 143 -18.71 -8.24 -17.51
C ASP A 143 -17.88 -9.09 -18.49
#